data_AF-A0AAW7Z9K5-F1
#
_entry.id   AF-A0AAW7Z9K5-F1
#
_cell.length_a   1.000
_cell.length_b   1.000
_cell.length_c   1.000
_cell.angle_alpha   90.00
_cell.angle_beta   90.00
_cell.angle_gamma   90.00
#
_symmetry.space_group_name_H-M   'P 1'
#
loop_
_entity.id
_entity.type
_entity.pdbx_description
1 polymer ?
#
loop_
_entity_poly.entity_id
_entity_poly.type
_entity_poly.pdbx_seq_one_letter_code
_entity_poly.pdbx_strand_id
1 'polypeptide(L)'
;MAVWRPSEKQVAIAELLLNPEDRRPKKAKLDAVGLPERTFYRWMKDPRFLNYLNSKLDQYTAGGLVDVWHSLINQAKRGNIQAIKLYFEMKGMYRAEEERLKLAQQKLELEKEKFEFNKEVEKSKNW
;
A
#
# COMPACT_ATOMS: atom_id res chain seq x y z
N MET A 1 36.00 -4.37 1.02
CA MET A 1 35.20 -5.23 1.91
C MET A 1 34.62 -6.37 1.10
N ALA A 2 34.63 -7.61 1.58
CA ALA A 2 34.08 -8.73 0.82
C ALA A 2 32.55 -8.61 0.70
N VAL A 3 32.01 -8.78 -0.50
CA VAL A 3 30.56 -8.77 -0.75
C VAL A 3 29.97 -10.06 -0.16
N TRP A 4 29.05 -9.92 0.80
CA TRP A 4 28.34 -11.07 1.36
C TRP A 4 27.46 -11.74 0.29
N ARG A 5 27.43 -13.07 0.30
CA ARG A 5 26.58 -13.88 -0.59
C ARG A 5 25.84 -14.93 0.24
N PRO A 6 24.56 -15.18 -0.02
CA PRO A 6 23.83 -16.24 0.68
C PRO A 6 24.42 -17.60 0.30
N SER A 7 24.44 -18.52 1.27
CA SER A 7 24.71 -19.94 0.99
C SER A 7 23.53 -20.61 0.27
N GLU A 8 23.76 -21.76 -0.34
CA GLU A 8 22.70 -22.54 -1.02
C GLU A 8 21.52 -22.85 -0.08
N LYS A 9 21.81 -23.22 1.18
CA LYS A 9 20.76 -23.45 2.19
C LYS A 9 19.98 -22.18 2.55
N GLN A 10 20.64 -21.01 2.53
CA GLN A 10 19.98 -19.72 2.74
C GLN A 10 19.08 -19.34 1.56
N VAL A 11 19.49 -19.65 0.33
CA VAL A 11 18.65 -19.47 -0.87
C VAL A 11 17.43 -20.39 -0.81
N ALA A 12 17.64 -21.68 -0.59
CA ALA A 12 16.56 -22.68 -0.56
C ALA A 12 15.50 -22.36 0.50
N ILE A 13 15.91 -22.02 1.74
CA ILE A 13 14.93 -21.67 2.78
C ILE A 13 14.23 -20.34 2.48
N ALA A 14 14.91 -19.37 1.86
CA ALA A 14 14.29 -18.10 1.47
C ALA A 14 13.18 -18.32 0.43
N GLU A 15 13.41 -19.16 -0.59
CA GLU A 15 12.40 -19.51 -1.59
C GLU A 15 11.17 -20.16 -0.96
N LEU A 16 11.36 -21.11 -0.05
CA LEU A 16 10.24 -21.76 0.65
C LEU A 16 9.47 -20.81 1.58
N LEU A 17 10.15 -19.84 2.17
CA LEU A 17 9.51 -18.83 3.04
C LEU A 17 8.72 -17.80 2.23
N LEU A 18 9.23 -17.42 1.05
CA LEU A 18 8.63 -16.39 0.21
C LEU A 18 7.56 -16.92 -0.74
N ASN A 19 7.49 -18.24 -0.95
CA ASN A 19 6.44 -18.85 -1.74
C ASN A 19 5.08 -18.81 -1.02
N PRO A 20 4.09 -18.03 -1.52
CA PRO A 20 2.78 -17.91 -0.88
C PRO A 20 1.93 -19.19 -0.97
N GLU A 21 2.22 -20.06 -1.94
CA GLU A 21 1.50 -21.33 -2.13
C GLU A 21 2.01 -22.44 -1.18
N ASP A 22 3.19 -22.27 -0.58
CA ASP A 22 3.72 -23.23 0.38
C ASP A 22 3.12 -23.01 1.77
N ARG A 23 2.03 -23.73 2.04
CA ARG A 23 1.29 -23.72 3.32
C ARG A 23 1.90 -24.57 4.42
N ARG A 24 3.05 -25.23 4.18
CA ARG A 24 3.67 -26.08 5.19
C ARG A 24 4.08 -25.25 6.42
N PRO A 25 4.02 -25.81 7.63
CA PRO A 25 4.53 -25.13 8.81
C PRO A 25 6.06 -24.92 8.68
N LYS A 26 6.57 -23.87 9.31
CA LYS A 26 8.01 -23.51 9.28
C LYS A 26 8.92 -24.71 9.55
N LYS A 27 8.59 -25.53 10.54
CA LYS A 27 9.35 -26.75 10.88
C LYS A 27 9.50 -27.69 9.67
N ALA A 28 8.41 -27.97 8.96
CA ALA A 28 8.46 -28.82 7.77
C ALA A 28 9.26 -28.19 6.62
N LYS A 29 9.28 -26.86 6.50
CA LYS A 29 10.14 -26.16 5.52
C LYS A 29 11.62 -26.29 5.89
N LEU A 30 11.95 -26.18 7.17
CA LEU A 30 13.32 -26.36 7.69
C LEU A 30 13.80 -27.80 7.51
N ASP A 31 12.95 -28.78 7.82
CA ASP A 31 13.24 -30.20 7.66
C ASP A 31 13.50 -30.54 6.18
N ALA A 32 12.72 -29.98 5.26
CA ALA A 32 12.91 -30.16 3.81
C ALA A 32 14.28 -29.68 3.30
N VAL A 33 14.90 -28.70 3.96
CA VAL A 33 16.23 -28.15 3.61
C VAL A 33 17.35 -28.77 4.47
N GLY A 34 17.00 -29.64 5.42
CA GLY A 34 17.96 -30.16 6.40
C GLY A 34 18.60 -29.04 7.22
N LEU A 35 17.79 -28.06 7.64
CA LEU A 35 18.23 -26.88 8.38
C LEU A 35 17.80 -26.98 9.84
N PRO A 36 18.75 -27.07 10.81
CA PRO A 36 18.40 -27.02 12.21
C PRO A 36 17.75 -25.69 12.59
N GLU A 37 16.71 -25.74 13.42
CA GLU A 37 15.93 -24.55 13.83
C GLU A 37 16.80 -23.49 14.53
N ARG A 38 17.78 -23.91 15.33
CA ARG A 38 18.77 -23.01 15.95
C ARG A 38 19.59 -22.22 14.92
N THR A 39 19.98 -22.88 13.82
CA THR A 39 20.73 -22.23 12.74
C THR A 39 19.86 -21.23 12.00
N PHE A 40 18.60 -21.59 11.74
CA PHE A 40 17.62 -20.69 11.14
C PHE A 40 17.43 -19.42 11.98
N TYR A 41 17.17 -19.55 13.30
CA TYR A 41 17.00 -18.37 14.16
C TYR A 41 18.26 -17.52 14.28
N ARG A 42 19.46 -18.13 14.17
CA ARG A 42 20.70 -17.37 14.09
C ARG A 42 20.77 -16.55 12.80
N TRP A 43 20.36 -17.12 11.66
CA TRP A 43 20.32 -16.38 10.39
C TRP A 43 19.27 -15.27 10.40
N MET A 44 18.12 -15.48 11.03
CA MET A 44 17.10 -14.44 11.20
C MET A 44 17.56 -13.25 12.07
N LYS A 45 18.70 -13.37 12.76
CA LYS A 45 19.34 -12.27 13.50
C LYS A 45 20.50 -11.64 12.73
N ASP A 46 20.91 -12.22 11.59
CA ASP A 46 21.97 -11.67 10.74
C ASP A 46 21.37 -10.63 9.77
N PRO A 47 21.73 -9.34 9.89
CA PRO A 47 21.19 -8.29 9.04
C PRO A 47 21.41 -8.55 7.54
N ARG A 48 22.48 -9.27 7.18
CA ARG A 48 22.82 -9.56 5.78
C ARG A 48 21.80 -10.52 5.17
N PHE A 49 21.39 -11.54 5.94
CA PHE A 49 20.37 -12.50 5.50
C PHE A 49 18.97 -11.88 5.50
N LEU A 50 18.64 -11.04 6.49
CA LEU A 50 17.37 -10.30 6.50
C LEU A 50 17.25 -9.37 5.29
N ASN A 51 18.30 -8.62 4.96
CA ASN A 51 18.31 -7.74 3.79
C ASN A 51 18.14 -8.52 2.49
N TYR A 52 18.77 -9.70 2.39
CA TYR A 52 18.56 -10.61 1.25
C TYR A 52 17.10 -11.06 1.14
N LEU A 53 16.50 -11.53 2.23
CA LEU A 53 15.11 -11.99 2.25
C LEU A 53 14.15 -10.85 1.84
N ASN A 54 14.35 -9.66 2.40
CA ASN A 54 13.54 -8.48 2.07
C ASN A 54 13.71 -8.07 0.58
N SER A 55 14.92 -8.12 0.03
CA SER A 55 15.15 -7.81 -1.39
C SER A 55 14.43 -8.77 -2.34
N LYS A 56 14.16 -10.00 -1.88
CA LYS A 56 13.43 -11.01 -2.63
C LYS A 56 11.92 -10.93 -2.42
N LEU A 57 11.48 -10.49 -1.24
CA LEU A 57 10.06 -10.31 -0.94
C LEU A 57 9.37 -9.42 -1.98
N ASP A 58 10.00 -8.32 -2.38
CA ASP A 58 9.46 -7.40 -3.38
C ASP A 58 9.20 -8.08 -4.74
N GLN A 59 10.01 -9.07 -5.11
CA GLN A 59 9.84 -9.81 -6.36
C GLN A 59 8.62 -10.74 -6.32
N TYR A 60 8.34 -11.32 -5.15
CA TYR A 60 7.18 -12.21 -4.95
C TYR A 60 5.88 -11.42 -4.69
N THR A 61 5.94 -10.29 -4.00
CA THR A 61 4.76 -9.44 -3.72
C THR A 61 4.29 -8.63 -4.92
N ALA A 62 5.19 -8.33 -5.87
CA ALA A 62 4.82 -7.66 -7.13
C ALA A 62 3.80 -8.48 -7.95
N GLY A 63 3.94 -9.80 -8.01
CA GLY A 63 2.94 -10.68 -8.63
C GLY A 63 1.63 -10.73 -7.84
N GLY A 64 1.73 -10.79 -6.50
CA GLY A 64 0.57 -10.78 -5.61
C GLY A 64 -0.27 -9.50 -5.67
N LEU A 65 0.30 -8.37 -6.12
CA LEU A 65 -0.46 -7.13 -6.26
C LEU A 65 -1.64 -7.27 -7.24
N VAL A 66 -1.45 -7.99 -8.35
CA VAL A 66 -2.52 -8.24 -9.34
C VAL A 66 -3.63 -9.08 -8.73
N ASP A 67 -3.29 -10.11 -7.96
CA ASP A 67 -4.27 -10.97 -7.28
C ASP A 67 -5.01 -10.24 -6.17
N VAL A 68 -4.35 -9.34 -5.44
CA VAL A 68 -4.98 -8.45 -4.47
C VAL A 68 -5.98 -7.52 -5.16
N TRP A 69 -5.62 -6.92 -6.30
CA TRP A 69 -6.54 -6.11 -7.10
C TRP A 69 -7.76 -6.93 -7.58
N HIS A 70 -7.55 -8.14 -8.09
CA HIS A 70 -8.65 -9.01 -8.50
C HIS A 70 -9.57 -9.36 -7.32
N SER A 71 -9.00 -9.71 -6.17
CA SER A 71 -9.75 -9.99 -4.95
C SER A 71 -10.56 -8.79 -4.49
N LEU A 72 -9.95 -7.59 -4.49
CA LEU A 72 -10.61 -6.34 -4.14
C LEU A 72 -11.81 -6.05 -5.07
N ILE A 73 -11.61 -6.15 -6.39
CA ILE A 73 -12.68 -5.94 -7.39
C ILE A 73 -13.79 -6.97 -7.20
N ASN A 74 -13.47 -8.24 -6.96
CA ASN A 74 -14.46 -9.29 -6.75
C ASN A 74 -15.28 -9.06 -5.47
N GLN A 75 -14.65 -8.61 -4.38
CA GLN A 75 -15.36 -8.23 -3.16
C GLN A 75 -16.26 -7.01 -3.40
N ALA A 76 -15.78 -6.01 -4.12
CA ALA A 76 -16.57 -4.83 -4.47
C ALA A 76 -17.81 -5.19 -5.33
N LYS A 77 -17.65 -6.05 -6.34
CA LYS A 77 -18.76 -6.58 -7.16
C LYS A 77 -19.81 -7.33 -6.35
N ARG A 78 -19.41 -7.96 -5.23
CA ARG A 78 -20.30 -8.67 -4.30
C ARG A 78 -20.99 -7.74 -3.30
N GLY A 79 -20.79 -6.42 -3.38
CA GLY A 79 -21.42 -5.46 -2.50
C GLY A 79 -20.70 -5.26 -1.16
N ASN A 80 -19.46 -5.73 -1.00
CA ASN A 80 -18.66 -5.44 0.19
C ASN A 80 -18.32 -3.95 0.25
N ILE A 81 -18.99 -3.22 1.15
CA ILE A 81 -18.89 -1.75 1.26
C ILE A 81 -17.46 -1.31 1.58
N GLN A 82 -16.74 -2.05 2.42
CA GLN A 82 -15.36 -1.72 2.77
C GLN A 82 -14.43 -1.84 1.55
N ALA A 83 -14.60 -2.88 0.74
CA ALA A 83 -13.86 -3.07 -0.51
C ALA A 83 -14.17 -1.97 -1.54
N ILE A 84 -15.44 -1.56 -1.67
CA ILE A 84 -15.87 -0.47 -2.56
C ILE A 84 -15.22 0.85 -2.14
N LYS A 85 -15.26 1.18 -0.84
CA LYS A 85 -14.63 2.39 -0.31
C LYS A 85 -13.13 2.40 -0.59
N LEU A 86 -12.43 1.30 -0.27
CA LEU A 86 -10.99 1.19 -0.52
C LEU A 86 -10.66 1.34 -2.01
N TYR A 87 -11.46 0.74 -2.90
CA TYR A 87 -11.29 0.89 -4.34
C TYR A 87 -11.40 2.36 -4.78
N PHE A 88 -12.42 3.10 -4.34
CA PHE A 88 -12.58 4.52 -4.68
C PHE A 88 -11.49 5.41 -4.09
N GLU A 89 -11.02 5.10 -2.88
CA GLU A 89 -9.89 5.79 -2.26
C GLU A 89 -8.61 5.60 -3.06
N MET A 90 -8.28 4.35 -3.43
CA MET A 90 -7.11 4.04 -4.24
C MET A 90 -7.17 4.65 -5.64
N LYS A 91 -8.37 4.83 -6.21
CA LYS A 91 -8.57 5.54 -7.48
C LYS A 91 -8.58 7.07 -7.33
N GLY A 92 -8.37 7.59 -6.12
CA GLY A 92 -8.31 9.02 -5.86
C GLY A 92 -9.64 9.76 -5.94
N MET A 93 -10.77 9.04 -6.00
CA MET A 93 -12.09 9.64 -6.23
C MET A 93 -12.57 10.48 -5.04
N TYR A 94 -12.18 10.13 -3.81
CA TYR A 94 -12.53 10.93 -2.62
C TYR A 94 -11.74 12.24 -2.52
N ARG A 95 -10.46 12.25 -2.93
CA ARG A 95 -9.64 13.47 -2.92
C ARG A 95 -10.14 14.49 -3.94
N ALA A 96 -10.52 14.02 -5.13
CA ALA A 96 -11.09 14.86 -6.16
C ALA A 96 -12.40 15.56 -5.72
N GLU A 97 -13.25 14.86 -4.97
CA GLU A 97 -14.49 15.44 -4.48
C GLU A 97 -14.25 16.47 -3.36
N GLU A 98 -13.32 16.20 -2.44
CA GLU A 98 -12.99 17.14 -1.37
C GLU A 98 -12.39 18.45 -1.92
N GLU A 99 -11.49 18.37 -2.89
CA GLU A 99 -10.92 19.54 -3.57
C GLU A 99 -11.98 20.34 -4.33
N ARG A 100 -12.89 19.64 -5.01
CA ARG A 100 -14.02 20.26 -5.73
C ARG A 100 -14.94 21.02 -4.77
N LEU A 101 -15.24 20.45 -3.59
CA LEU A 101 -16.06 21.10 -2.58
C LEU A 101 -15.38 22.36 -2.01
N LYS A 102 -14.08 22.30 -1.72
CA LYS A 102 -13.30 23.46 -1.26
C LYS A 102 -13.32 24.59 -2.30
N LEU A 103 -13.12 24.25 -3.58
CA LEU A 103 -13.19 25.22 -4.67
C LEU A 103 -14.59 25.85 -4.82
N ALA A 104 -15.65 25.06 -4.64
CA ALA A 104 -17.02 25.57 -4.70
C ALA A 104 -17.33 26.53 -3.54
N GLN A 105 -16.87 26.21 -2.33
CA GLN A 105 -17.03 27.08 -1.15
C GLN A 105 -16.29 28.41 -1.34
N GLN A 106 -15.03 28.36 -1.79
CA GLN A 106 -14.23 29.56 -2.03
C GLN A 106 -14.86 30.48 -3.09
N LYS A 107 -15.42 29.91 -4.17
CA LYS A 107 -16.13 30.69 -5.19
C LYS A 107 -17.36 31.40 -4.62
N LEU A 108 -18.12 30.72 -3.78
CA LEU A 108 -19.30 31.29 -3.14
C LEU A 108 -18.93 32.44 -2.19
N GLU A 109 -17.83 32.33 -1.46
CA GLU A 109 -17.31 33.40 -0.61
C GLU A 109 -16.91 34.62 -1.42
N LEU A 110 -16.14 34.42 -2.51
CA LEU A 110 -15.75 35.51 -3.41
C LEU A 110 -16.95 36.20 -4.07
N GLU A 111 -18.00 35.47 -4.42
CA GLU A 111 -19.24 36.05 -4.95
C GLU A 111 -19.97 36.90 -3.92
N LYS A 112 -20.02 36.45 -2.66
CA LYS A 112 -20.61 37.24 -1.57
C LYS A 112 -19.82 38.51 -1.30
N GLU A 113 -18.49 38.43 -1.27
CA GLU A 113 -17.62 39.59 -1.09
C GLU A 113 -17.80 40.62 -2.22
N LYS A 114 -17.84 40.15 -3.47
CA LYS A 114 -18.12 41.01 -4.63
C LYS A 114 -19.48 41.68 -4.55
N PHE A 115 -20.51 40.93 -4.11
CA PHE A 115 -21.85 41.46 -3.96
C PHE A 115 -21.92 42.56 -2.90
N GLU A 116 -21.36 42.32 -1.71
CA GLU A 116 -21.33 43.33 -0.64
C GLU A 116 -20.51 44.56 -1.04
N PHE A 117 -19.35 44.38 -1.68
CA PHE A 117 -18.55 45.48 -2.20
C PHE A 117 -19.34 46.34 -3.21
N ASN A 118 -20.03 45.72 -4.17
CA ASN A 118 -20.84 46.46 -5.14
C ASN A 118 -21.97 47.25 -4.49
N LYS A 119 -22.62 46.67 -3.47
CA LYS A 119 -23.68 47.32 -2.71
C LYS A 119 -23.17 48.53 -1.91
N GLU A 120 -21.97 48.45 -1.36
CA GLU A 120 -21.31 49.60 -0.69
C GLU A 120 -20.99 50.71 -1.70
N VAL A 121 -20.42 50.34 -2.86
CA VAL A 121 -20.11 51.29 -3.94
C VAL A 121 -21.37 52.02 -4.44
N GLU A 122 -22.49 51.31 -4.60
CA GLU A 122 -23.78 51.94 -4.99
C GLU A 122 -24.32 52.90 -3.93
N LYS A 123 -24.20 52.56 -2.64
CA LYS A 123 -24.59 53.47 -1.55
C LYS A 123 -23.76 54.74 -1.54
N SER A 124 -22.44 54.64 -1.79
CA SER A 124 -21.54 55.80 -1.84
C SER A 124 -21.75 56.70 -3.06
N LYS A 125 -22.41 56.22 -4.12
CA LYS A 125 -22.75 57.03 -5.31
C LYS A 125 -24.04 57.84 -5.17
N ASN A 126 -24.87 57.53 -4.17
CA ASN A 126 -26.17 58.18 -3.91
C ASN A 126 -26.10 59.27 -2.81
N TRP A 127 -24.89 59.67 -2.41
CA TRP A 127 -24.58 60.83 -1.56
C TRP A 127 -23.72 61.81 -2.35
#